data_AF-A0A9D2IDR3-F1
#
_entry.id   AF-A0A9D2IDR3-F1
#
_cell.length_a   1.000
_cell.length_b   1.000
_cell.length_c   1.000
_cell.angle_alpha   90.00
_cell.angle_beta   90.00
_cell.angle_gamma   90.00
#
_symmetry.space_group_name_H-M   'P 1'
#
loop_
_entity.id
_entity.type
_entity.pdbx_description
1 polymer ?
#
loop_
_entity_poly.entity_id
_entity_poly.type
_entity_poly.pdbx_seq_one_letter_code
_entity_poly.pdbx_strand_id
1 'polypeptide(L)' 'MSQAQLARNLGTNQQSISRYETEQIEPNIEMIIKICDFFKVSADYLLGRTEY' A
#
# COMPACT_ATOMS: atom_id res chain seq x y z
N MET A 1 -6.11 -12.11 2.65
CA MET A 1 -6.85 -11.00 2.01
C MET A 1 -6.54 -11.02 0.52
N SER A 2 -7.53 -10.87 -0.37
CA SER A 2 -7.26 -10.78 -1.81
C SER A 2 -6.96 -9.34 -2.23
N GLN A 3 -6.26 -9.14 -3.35
CA GLN A 3 -5.97 -7.80 -3.89
C GLN A 3 -7.26 -6.99 -4.13
N ALA A 4 -8.32 -7.63 -4.62
CA ALA A 4 -9.61 -6.97 -4.83
C ALA A 4 -10.26 -6.49 -3.52
N GLN A 5 -10.07 -7.23 -2.43
CA GLN A 5 -10.57 -6.85 -1.11
C GLN A 5 -9.74 -5.72 -0.50
N LEU A 6 -8.41 -5.79 -0.63
CA LEU A 6 -7.51 -4.71 -0.22
C LEU A 6 -7.82 -3.41 -0.97
N ALA A 7 -8.02 -3.49 -2.28
CA ALA A 7 -8.39 -2.35 -3.11
C ALA A 7 -9.67 -1.67 -2.63
N ARG A 8 -10.71 -2.46 -2.32
CA ARG A 8 -11.97 -1.92 -1.75
C ARG A 8 -11.75 -1.21 -0.42
N ASN A 9 -10.94 -1.80 0.47
CA ASN A 9 -10.66 -1.20 1.78
C ASN A 9 -9.84 0.10 1.67
N LEU A 10 -8.94 0.20 0.68
CA LEU A 10 -8.11 1.37 0.45
C LEU A 10 -8.74 2.41 -0.50
N GLY A 11 -9.96 2.15 -1.00
CA GLY A 11 -10.65 3.05 -1.93
C GLY A 11 -9.96 3.15 -3.30
N THR A 12 -9.40 2.06 -3.79
CA THR A 12 -8.75 1.95 -5.10
C THR A 12 -9.27 0.72 -5.88
N ASN A 13 -8.64 0.40 -7.01
CA ASN A 13 -8.97 -0.76 -7.81
C ASN A 13 -7.89 -1.86 -7.71
N GLN A 14 -8.27 -3.10 -8.03
CA GLN A 14 -7.38 -4.26 -7.95
C GLN A 14 -6.12 -4.10 -8.81
N GLN A 15 -6.24 -3.46 -9.98
CA GLN A 15 -5.12 -3.26 -10.89
C GLN A 15 -4.06 -2.34 -10.28
N SER A 16 -4.47 -1.28 -9.58
CA SER A 16 -3.55 -0.40 -8.86
C SER A 16 -2.78 -1.17 -7.78
N ILE A 17 -3.46 -1.99 -6.98
CA ILE A 17 -2.80 -2.86 -5.99
C ILE A 17 -1.79 -3.80 -6.66
N SER A 18 -2.18 -4.47 -7.74
CA SER A 18 -1.28 -5.36 -8.48
C SER A 18 -0.06 -4.62 -9.02
N ARG A 19 -0.21 -3.37 -9.48
CA ARG A 19 0.90 -2.55 -9.98
C ARG A 19 1.83 -2.09 -8.86
N TYR A 20 1.31 -1.82 -7.66
CA TYR A 20 2.13 -1.53 -6.47
C TYR A 20 2.97 -2.76 -6.08
N GLU A 21 2.34 -3.93 -6.00
CA GLU A 21 3.02 -5.19 -5.62
C GLU A 21 4.05 -5.67 -6.66
N THR A 22 3.93 -5.21 -7.90
CA THR A 22 4.86 -5.55 -9.00
C THR A 22 5.79 -4.41 -9.38
N GLU A 23 5.86 -3.36 -8.55
CA GLU A 23 6.76 -2.20 -8.73
C GLU A 23 6.58 -1.44 -10.06
N GLN A 24 5.44 -1.63 -10.74
CA GLN A 24 5.16 -0.96 -12.01
C GLN A 24 4.78 0.50 -11.81
N ILE A 25 4.17 0.82 -10.66
CA ILE A 25 3.76 2.17 -10.27
C ILE A 25 3.99 2.30 -8.77
N GLU A 26 4.46 3.48 -8.35
CA GLU A 26 4.57 3.83 -6.94
C GLU A 26 3.24 4.40 -6.40
N PRO A 27 2.79 4.00 -5.19
CA PRO A 27 1.67 4.66 -4.53
C PRO A 27 2.01 6.12 -4.21
N ASN A 28 1.03 7.01 -4.36
CA ASN A 28 1.19 8.39 -3.92
C ASN A 28 1.16 8.50 -2.38
N ILE A 29 1.51 9.65 -1.84
CA ILE A 29 1.57 9.89 -0.39
C ILE A 29 0.24 9.56 0.31
N GLU A 30 -0.90 9.92 -0.29
CA GLU A 30 -2.22 9.61 0.28
C GLU A 30 -2.46 8.10 0.38
N MET A 31 -2.08 7.34 -0.65
CA MET A 31 -2.18 5.88 -0.65
C MET A 31 -1.24 5.25 0.37
N ILE A 32 -0.01 5.76 0.51
CA ILE A 32 0.94 5.33 1.54
C ILE A 32 0.33 5.50 2.94
N ILE A 33 -0.25 6.67 3.24
CA ILE A 33 -0.93 6.92 4.52
C ILE A 33 -2.08 5.92 4.74
N LYS A 34 -2.92 5.69 3.73
CA LYS A 34 -4.02 4.71 3.83
C LYS A 34 -3.52 3.29 4.10
N ILE A 35 -2.43 2.88 3.45
CA ILE A 35 -1.81 1.56 3.66
C ILE A 35 -1.29 1.47 5.11
N CYS A 36 -0.57 2.48 5.59
CA CYS A 36 -0.09 2.55 6.97
C CYS A 36 -1.25 2.45 7.98
N ASP A 37 -2.32 3.23 7.79
CA ASP A 37 -3.49 3.24 8.66
C ASP A 37 -4.26 1.92 8.66
N PHE A 38 -4.33 1.26 7.50
CA PHE A 38 -5.00 -0.03 7.33
C PHE A 38 -4.23 -1.16 8.01
N PHE A 39 -2.92 -1.24 7.79
CA PHE A 39 -2.07 -2.30 8.35
C PHE A 39 -1.52 -1.99 9.75
N LYS A 40 -1.76 -0.78 10.27
CA LYS A 40 -1.23 -0.30 11.57
C LYS A 40 0.28 -0.37 11.65
N VAL A 41 0.94 0.08 10.59
CA VAL A 41 2.41 0.14 10.48
C VAL A 41 2.87 1.58 10.25
N SER A 42 4.14 1.86 10.53
CA SER A 42 4.76 3.14 10.19
C SER A 42 5.10 3.22 8.70
N ALA A 43 5.25 4.45 8.20
CA ALA A 43 5.76 4.67 6.84
C ALA A 43 7.18 4.10 6.68
N ASP A 44 8.03 4.21 7.70
CA ASP A 44 9.37 3.64 7.67
C ASP A 44 9.34 2.12 7.48
N TYR A 45 8.45 1.41 8.18
CA TYR A 45 8.25 -0.02 7.98
C TYR A 45 7.76 -0.33 6.56
N LEU A 46 6.74 0.38 6.08
CA LEU A 46 6.18 0.19 4.74
C LEU A 46 7.23 0.43 3.63
N LEU A 47 8.12 1.40 3.83
CA LEU A 47 9.16 1.78 2.88
C LEU A 47 10.48 1.00 3.08
N GLY A 48 10.51 0.00 3.96
CA GLY A 48 11.71 -0.81 4.22
C GLY A 48 12.84 -0.07 4.94
N ARG A 49 12.54 1.06 5.60
CA ARG A 49 13.49 1.87 6.37
C ARG A 49 13.53 1.43 7.84
N THR A 50 13.73 0.15 8.10
CA THR A 50 13.72 -0.41 9.47
C THR A 50 15.11 -0.60 10.07
N GLU A 51 16.17 -0.54 9.24
CA GLU A 51 17.55 -0.66 9.69
C GLU A 51 18.24 0.72 9.56
N TYR A 52 18.79 1.20 10.68
CA TYR A 52 19.56 2.44 10.78
C TYR A 52 20.89 2.16 11.46
#